data_AF-A0A7G9L7F1-F1
#
_entry.id   AF-A0A7G9L7F1-F1
#
_cell.length_a   1.000
_cell.length_b   1.000
_cell.length_c   1.000
_cell.angle_alpha   90.00
_cell.angle_beta   90.00
_cell.angle_gamma   90.00
#
_symmetry.space_group_name_H-M   'P 1'
#
loop_
_entity.id
_entity.type
_entity.pdbx_description
1 polymer ?
#
loop_
_entity_poly.entity_id
_entity_poly.type
_entity_poly.pdbx_seq_one_letter_code
_entity_poly.pdbx_strand_id
1 'polypeptide(L)'
;MHRKSKFWSCIKKNTDFYDLTREQQIDALINGGVYVCYNSASSSSSSSKLIVKDNVLYLPDLSIKKKPSEDLLDEFYDYVLDISQSDIDTHFYLFFKNFNDSVFGMEFLEQKKVARELFIEIYDSVDVKGIDFLKKEFSKNGIENLKEYNRFLKLKSVRKAKCSALATDDSLISFLGGNEAYFKSSEFLEHNNFLSMLDFEKQLKVLISLNDRYQFTEDVVFSKLGKLKDRYKKYQNTFSSFDVFRFTNNFIEELNENKPSNIDSLHQALLELNLIQAKKESFINYLNTEHNTPTTKLRNYARDVNRSHDFRVLKIKEQLKELIS
;
A
#
# COMPACT_ATOMS: atom_id res chain seq x y z
N MET A 1 5.47 -18.63 -1.64
CA MET A 1 4.81 -18.81 -0.33
C MET A 1 3.48 -18.11 -0.41
N HIS A 2 2.38 -18.81 -0.75
CA HIS A 2 1.08 -18.14 -0.96
C HIS A 2 0.61 -17.52 0.36
N ARG A 3 0.49 -16.19 0.37
CA ARG A 3 -0.24 -15.48 1.41
C ARG A 3 -1.64 -16.08 1.45
N LYS A 4 -2.11 -16.48 2.63
CA LYS A 4 -3.46 -17.03 2.78
C LYS A 4 -4.44 -15.90 2.43
N SER A 5 -5.03 -15.99 1.26
CA SER A 5 -5.90 -14.94 0.77
C SER A 5 -7.23 -14.92 1.54
N LYS A 6 -7.69 -13.74 1.95
CA LYS A 6 -8.93 -13.55 2.71
C LYS A 6 -10.15 -13.70 1.80
N PHE A 7 -10.08 -13.18 0.59
CA PHE A 7 -11.21 -13.10 -0.34
C PHE A 7 -11.15 -14.09 -1.50
N TRP A 8 -9.98 -14.62 -1.89
CA TRP A 8 -9.90 -15.62 -2.96
C TRP A 8 -10.71 -16.87 -2.64
N SER A 9 -11.60 -17.27 -3.57
CA SER A 9 -12.44 -18.46 -3.43
C SER A 9 -13.32 -18.45 -2.16
N CYS A 10 -13.68 -17.26 -1.66
CA CYS A 10 -14.56 -17.14 -0.51
C CYS A 10 -16.03 -17.46 -0.85
N ILE A 11 -16.43 -17.33 -2.11
CA ILE A 11 -17.73 -17.76 -2.62
C ILE A 11 -17.62 -19.25 -2.97
N LYS A 12 -18.31 -20.11 -2.23
CA LYS A 12 -18.29 -21.55 -2.49
C LYS A 12 -19.10 -21.85 -3.76
N LYS A 13 -18.52 -22.63 -4.67
CA LYS A 13 -19.15 -23.04 -5.95
C LYS A 13 -20.49 -23.78 -5.80
N ASN A 14 -20.79 -24.35 -4.64
CA ASN A 14 -22.05 -25.03 -4.33
C ASN A 14 -23.05 -24.14 -3.56
N THR A 15 -23.01 -22.83 -3.79
CA THR A 15 -23.99 -21.90 -3.23
C THR A 15 -24.87 -21.38 -4.36
N ASP A 16 -26.12 -21.10 -4.03
CA ASP A 16 -27.10 -20.48 -4.93
C ASP A 16 -26.67 -19.07 -5.40
N PHE A 17 -25.49 -18.58 -4.96
CA PHE A 17 -24.95 -17.27 -5.30
C PHE A 17 -24.88 -17.04 -6.82
N TYR A 18 -24.48 -18.05 -7.58
CA TYR A 18 -24.37 -17.92 -9.04
C TYR A 18 -25.74 -17.93 -9.75
N ASP A 19 -26.78 -18.41 -9.08
CA ASP A 19 -28.16 -18.42 -9.58
C ASP A 19 -28.89 -17.10 -9.27
N LEU A 20 -28.32 -16.26 -8.38
CA LEU A 20 -28.86 -14.94 -8.05
C LEU A 20 -28.66 -13.93 -9.19
N THR A 21 -29.56 -12.96 -9.27
CA THR A 21 -29.36 -11.77 -10.12
C THR A 21 -28.14 -10.96 -9.66
N ARG A 22 -27.56 -10.15 -10.55
CA ARG A 22 -26.40 -9.30 -10.21
C ARG A 22 -26.64 -8.40 -9.00
N GLU A 23 -27.83 -7.82 -8.88
CA GLU A 23 -28.18 -6.96 -7.75
C GLU A 23 -28.18 -7.73 -6.42
N GLN A 24 -28.77 -8.93 -6.42
CA GLN A 24 -28.82 -9.81 -5.26
C GLN A 24 -27.42 -10.33 -4.88
N GLN A 25 -26.55 -10.60 -5.85
CA GLN A 25 -25.15 -10.96 -5.61
C GLN A 25 -24.42 -9.83 -4.88
N ILE A 26 -24.56 -8.58 -5.35
CA ILE A 26 -23.92 -7.43 -4.70
C ILE A 26 -24.48 -7.23 -3.28
N ASP A 27 -25.79 -7.40 -3.06
CA ASP A 27 -26.37 -7.28 -1.73
C ASP A 27 -25.87 -8.37 -0.77
N ALA A 28 -25.68 -9.60 -1.25
CA ALA A 28 -25.05 -10.66 -0.48
C ALA A 28 -23.59 -10.31 -0.11
N LEU A 29 -22.84 -9.68 -1.02
CA LEU A 29 -21.46 -9.23 -0.78
C LEU A 29 -21.39 -8.05 0.20
N ILE A 30 -22.39 -7.17 0.23
CA ILE A 30 -22.50 -6.10 1.23
C ILE A 30 -22.74 -6.70 2.62
N ASN A 31 -23.68 -7.64 2.73
CA ASN A 31 -23.97 -8.32 3.99
C ASN A 31 -22.75 -9.11 4.52
N GLY A 32 -21.90 -9.62 3.62
CA GLY A 32 -20.63 -10.26 3.95
C GLY A 32 -19.48 -9.29 4.27
N GLY A 33 -19.68 -7.97 4.21
CA GLY A 33 -18.64 -6.96 4.43
C GLY A 33 -17.56 -6.89 3.34
N VAL A 34 -17.82 -7.48 2.18
CA VAL A 34 -16.89 -7.50 1.03
C VAL A 34 -17.06 -6.22 0.20
N TYR A 35 -18.29 -5.75 0.07
CA TYR A 35 -18.66 -4.47 -0.53
C TYR A 35 -19.13 -3.49 0.55
N VAL A 36 -19.03 -2.18 0.26
CA VAL A 36 -19.43 -1.10 1.16
C VAL A 36 -20.40 -0.14 0.47
N CYS A 37 -21.38 0.33 1.24
CA CYS A 37 -22.26 1.42 0.84
C CYS A 37 -21.62 2.76 1.22
N TYR A 38 -21.70 3.74 0.32
CA TYR A 38 -21.30 5.11 0.61
C TYR A 38 -22.29 6.10 0.00
N ASN A 39 -22.46 7.22 0.68
CA ASN A 39 -23.26 8.32 0.15
C ASN A 39 -22.44 9.06 -0.89
N SER A 40 -22.97 9.15 -2.11
CA SER A 40 -22.40 9.98 -3.16
C SER A 40 -23.38 11.09 -3.50
N ALA A 41 -22.90 12.33 -3.49
CA ALA A 41 -23.59 13.41 -4.15
C ALA A 41 -23.45 13.19 -5.65
N SER A 42 -24.56 13.00 -6.36
CA SER A 42 -24.51 12.87 -7.82
C SER A 42 -24.29 14.25 -8.45
N SER A 43 -23.08 14.52 -8.92
CA SER A 43 -22.86 15.51 -9.98
C SER A 43 -23.14 14.80 -11.31
N SER A 44 -24.40 14.80 -11.74
CA SER A 44 -24.71 14.51 -13.14
C SER A 44 -23.88 15.46 -14.00
N SER A 45 -23.27 14.91 -15.06
CA SER A 45 -22.26 15.50 -15.94
C SER A 45 -22.73 16.70 -16.79
N SER A 46 -23.74 17.43 -16.31
CA SER A 46 -24.22 18.69 -16.89
C SER A 46 -24.56 19.75 -15.83
N SER A 47 -24.50 19.43 -14.53
CA SER A 47 -24.93 20.33 -13.47
C SER A 47 -24.09 20.18 -12.19
N SER A 48 -22.79 20.44 -12.29
CA SER A 48 -22.00 20.95 -11.15
C SER A 48 -22.32 22.44 -10.91
N LYS A 49 -23.61 22.79 -10.88
CA LYS A 49 -24.09 24.10 -10.43
C LYS A 49 -24.88 23.85 -9.16
N LEU A 50 -24.41 24.43 -8.06
CA LEU A 50 -25.24 24.62 -6.87
C LEU A 50 -26.57 25.20 -7.32
N ILE A 51 -27.68 24.50 -7.10
CA ILE A 51 -28.99 24.98 -7.49
C ILE A 51 -29.37 26.03 -6.45
N VAL A 52 -29.27 27.31 -6.84
CA VAL A 52 -29.82 28.41 -6.06
C VAL A 52 -31.16 28.76 -6.67
N LYS A 53 -32.24 28.54 -5.92
CA LYS A 53 -33.60 28.95 -6.28
C LYS A 53 -34.12 29.83 -5.15
N ASP A 54 -34.60 31.03 -5.48
CA ASP A 54 -35.15 32.00 -4.51
C ASP A 54 -34.19 32.34 -3.35
N ASN A 55 -32.89 32.51 -3.64
CA ASN A 55 -31.81 32.71 -2.65
C ASN A 55 -31.60 31.55 -1.65
N VAL A 56 -32.17 30.37 -1.90
CA VAL A 56 -31.95 29.16 -1.11
C VAL A 56 -31.02 28.21 -1.87
N LEU A 57 -29.96 27.75 -1.20
CA LEU A 57 -29.01 26.77 -1.71
C LEU A 57 -29.56 25.35 -1.52
N TYR A 58 -29.84 24.64 -2.60
CA TYR A 58 -30.26 23.24 -2.54
C TYR A 58 -29.03 22.34 -2.65
N LEU A 59 -28.86 21.47 -1.64
CA LEU A 59 -27.85 20.43 -1.67
C LEU A 59 -28.24 19.36 -2.70
N PRO A 60 -27.28 18.79 -3.45
CA PRO A 60 -27.57 17.70 -4.37
C PRO A 60 -28.11 16.49 -3.62
N ASP A 61 -29.03 15.77 -4.26
CA ASP A 61 -29.57 14.54 -3.72
C ASP A 61 -28.43 13.53 -3.47
N LEU A 62 -28.41 13.00 -2.25
CA LEU A 62 -27.48 11.96 -1.87
C LEU A 62 -28.01 10.62 -2.38
N SER A 63 -27.26 10.00 -3.29
CA SER A 63 -27.52 8.64 -3.74
C SER A 63 -26.59 7.68 -3.01
N ILE A 64 -27.13 6.59 -2.48
CA ILE A 64 -26.32 5.49 -1.94
C ILE A 64 -25.71 4.75 -3.12
N LYS A 65 -24.38 4.72 -3.18
CA LYS A 65 -23.63 3.92 -4.14
C LYS A 65 -22.95 2.75 -3.44
N LYS A 66 -22.78 1.66 -4.18
CA LYS A 66 -22.12 0.43 -3.74
C LYS A 66 -20.73 0.41 -4.38
N LYS A 67 -19.69 0.04 -3.63
CA LYS A 67 -18.34 -0.20 -4.17
C LYS A 67 -17.64 -1.35 -3.43
N PRO A 68 -16.65 -2.00 -4.07
CA PRO A 68 -15.78 -2.94 -3.38
C PRO A 68 -15.05 -2.29 -2.20
N SER A 69 -14.79 -3.06 -1.14
CA SER A 69 -13.91 -2.60 -0.04
C SER A 69 -12.47 -2.40 -0.52
N GLU A 70 -11.72 -1.52 0.15
CA GLU A 70 -10.31 -1.28 -0.19
C GLU A 70 -9.46 -2.55 0.00
N ASP A 71 -9.72 -3.33 1.05
CA ASP A 71 -9.05 -4.61 1.29
C ASP A 71 -9.27 -5.61 0.13
N LEU A 72 -10.49 -5.66 -0.44
CA LEU A 72 -10.78 -6.51 -1.59
C LEU A 72 -10.01 -6.04 -2.83
N LEU A 73 -10.01 -4.74 -3.10
CA LEU A 73 -9.30 -4.19 -4.27
C LEU A 73 -7.79 -4.44 -4.17
N ASP A 74 -7.20 -4.22 -3.00
CA ASP A 74 -5.78 -4.46 -2.77
C ASP A 74 -5.43 -5.94 -2.98
N GLU A 75 -6.24 -6.86 -2.44
CA GLU A 75 -6.00 -8.30 -2.57
C GLU A 75 -6.23 -8.82 -4.00
N PHE A 76 -7.29 -8.34 -4.67
CA PHE A 76 -7.55 -8.63 -6.08
C PHE A 76 -6.39 -8.17 -6.96
N TYR A 77 -5.88 -6.97 -6.72
CA TYR A 77 -4.77 -6.43 -7.51
C TYR A 77 -3.48 -7.22 -7.28
N ASP A 78 -3.16 -7.55 -6.02
CA ASP A 78 -2.01 -8.40 -5.69
C ASP A 78 -2.10 -9.76 -6.42
N TYR A 79 -3.28 -10.37 -6.49
CA TYR A 79 -3.49 -11.62 -7.25
C TYR A 79 -3.23 -11.46 -8.75
N VAL A 80 -3.73 -10.39 -9.37
CA VAL A 80 -3.50 -10.15 -10.81
C VAL A 80 -2.00 -9.89 -11.09
N LEU A 81 -1.32 -9.19 -10.18
CA LEU A 81 0.13 -8.97 -10.29
C LEU A 81 0.91 -10.29 -10.19
N ASP A 82 0.51 -11.19 -9.29
CA ASP A 82 1.15 -12.50 -9.13
C ASP A 82 1.08 -13.32 -10.43
N ILE A 83 -0.06 -13.30 -11.14
CA ILE A 83 -0.22 -13.95 -12.45
C ILE A 83 0.70 -13.30 -13.49
N SER A 84 0.81 -11.98 -13.44
CA SER A 84 1.52 -11.16 -14.43
C SER A 84 3.03 -11.04 -14.17
N GLN A 85 3.52 -11.60 -13.06
CA GLN A 85 4.87 -11.34 -12.54
C GLN A 85 5.97 -11.73 -13.54
N SER A 86 5.79 -12.86 -14.24
CA SER A 86 6.75 -13.33 -15.25
C SER A 86 6.94 -12.32 -16.39
N ASP A 87 5.86 -11.70 -16.87
CA ASP A 87 5.90 -10.73 -17.96
C ASP A 87 6.51 -9.41 -17.51
N ILE A 88 6.20 -8.99 -16.29
CA ILE A 88 6.79 -7.81 -15.64
C ILE A 88 8.31 -8.01 -15.48
N ASP A 89 8.72 -9.19 -15.02
CA ASP A 89 10.14 -9.53 -14.81
C ASP A 89 10.91 -9.63 -16.12
N THR A 90 10.29 -10.23 -17.14
CA THR A 90 10.90 -10.34 -18.47
C THR A 90 11.15 -8.96 -19.07
N HIS A 91 10.15 -8.06 -19.02
CA HIS A 91 10.32 -6.69 -19.48
C HIS A 91 11.43 -5.96 -18.71
N PHE A 92 11.42 -6.08 -17.39
CA PHE A 92 12.43 -5.48 -16.52
C PHE A 92 13.85 -5.96 -16.88
N TYR A 93 14.03 -7.27 -17.05
CA TYR A 93 15.32 -7.85 -17.42
C TYR A 93 15.80 -7.34 -18.78
N LEU A 94 14.93 -7.34 -19.79
CA LEU A 94 15.26 -6.86 -21.14
C LEU A 94 15.63 -5.39 -21.13
N PHE A 95 14.87 -4.55 -20.40
CA PHE A 95 15.20 -3.14 -20.23
C PHE A 95 16.60 -2.97 -19.63
N PHE A 96 16.89 -3.63 -18.50
CA PHE A 96 18.17 -3.44 -17.82
C PHE A 96 19.35 -4.06 -18.56
N LYS A 97 19.12 -5.12 -19.35
CA LYS A 97 20.14 -5.63 -20.27
C LYS A 97 20.52 -4.54 -21.27
N ASN A 98 19.55 -3.99 -22.00
CA ASN A 98 19.79 -2.96 -23.00
C ASN A 98 20.38 -1.68 -22.39
N PHE A 99 19.87 -1.26 -21.22
CA PHE A 99 20.40 -0.11 -20.49
C PHE A 99 21.86 -0.33 -20.09
N ASN A 100 22.20 -1.47 -19.48
CA ASN A 100 23.58 -1.75 -19.06
C ASN A 100 24.54 -1.83 -20.25
N ASP A 101 24.11 -2.40 -21.37
CA ASP A 101 24.88 -2.42 -22.61
C ASP A 101 25.11 -0.98 -23.12
N SER A 102 24.09 -0.12 -23.06
CA SER A 102 24.18 1.27 -23.53
C SER A 102 25.10 2.16 -22.68
N VAL A 103 25.25 1.85 -21.40
CA VAL A 103 26.07 2.64 -20.46
C VAL A 103 27.41 1.97 -20.13
N PHE A 104 27.75 0.88 -20.83
CA PHE A 104 28.99 0.14 -20.60
C PHE A 104 30.21 1.05 -20.85
N GLY A 105 31.13 1.07 -19.88
CA GLY A 105 32.33 1.91 -19.94
C GLY A 105 32.12 3.40 -19.63
N MET A 106 30.89 3.84 -19.34
CA MET A 106 30.63 5.22 -18.92
C MET A 106 30.92 5.43 -17.43
N GLU A 107 31.31 6.64 -17.07
CA GLU A 107 31.47 7.05 -15.67
C GLU A 107 30.10 7.20 -14.97
N PHE A 108 30.04 7.00 -13.66
CA PHE A 108 28.76 6.98 -12.92
C PHE A 108 27.88 8.21 -13.15
N LEU A 109 28.49 9.41 -13.24
CA LEU A 109 27.75 10.65 -13.50
C LEU A 109 27.15 10.70 -14.91
N GLU A 110 27.78 10.06 -15.89
CA GLU A 110 27.27 9.94 -17.26
C GLU A 110 26.14 8.91 -17.32
N GLN A 111 26.33 7.75 -16.68
CA GLN A 111 25.25 6.75 -16.52
C GLN A 111 24.02 7.39 -15.87
N LYS A 112 24.22 8.22 -14.85
CA LYS A 112 23.15 8.94 -14.16
C LYS A 112 22.39 9.92 -15.07
N LYS A 113 23.06 10.55 -16.05
CA LYS A 113 22.41 11.43 -17.03
C LYS A 113 21.51 10.61 -17.97
N VAL A 114 22.04 9.54 -18.56
CA VAL A 114 21.28 8.64 -19.44
C VAL A 114 20.08 8.04 -18.69
N ALA A 115 20.30 7.55 -17.47
CA ALA A 115 19.24 7.01 -16.63
C ALA A 115 18.16 8.06 -16.29
N ARG A 116 18.54 9.32 -16.12
CA ARG A 116 17.59 10.42 -15.85
C ARG A 116 16.71 10.71 -17.07
N GLU A 117 17.29 10.71 -18.27
CA GLU A 117 16.55 10.92 -19.52
C GLU A 117 15.50 9.82 -19.72
N LEU A 118 15.92 8.56 -19.60
CA LEU A 118 15.01 7.41 -19.66
C LEU A 118 13.95 7.44 -18.56
N PHE A 119 14.32 7.83 -17.33
CA PHE A 119 13.35 7.98 -16.25
C PHE A 119 12.26 9.00 -16.59
N ILE A 120 12.63 10.15 -17.17
CA ILE A 120 11.67 11.19 -17.57
C ILE A 120 10.78 10.68 -18.71
N GLU A 121 11.37 10.06 -19.73
CA GLU A 121 10.64 9.52 -20.88
C GLU A 121 9.59 8.48 -20.44
N ILE A 122 9.99 7.53 -19.60
CA ILE A 122 9.09 6.49 -19.07
C ILE A 122 8.03 7.12 -18.15
N TYR A 123 8.42 8.07 -17.31
CA TYR A 123 7.46 8.72 -16.42
C TYR A 123 6.38 9.49 -17.21
N ASP A 124 6.78 10.16 -18.29
CA ASP A 124 5.86 10.94 -19.12
C ASP A 124 4.95 10.07 -19.99
N SER A 125 5.38 8.85 -20.35
CA SER A 125 4.56 7.89 -21.10
C SER A 125 3.45 7.26 -20.26
N VAL A 126 3.62 7.21 -18.94
CA VAL A 126 2.67 6.63 -17.96
C VAL A 126 1.44 7.54 -17.68
N ASP A 127 1.19 8.51 -18.57
CA ASP A 127 0.04 9.44 -18.56
C ASP A 127 -0.30 10.04 -17.18
N VAL A 128 0.74 10.57 -16.52
CA VAL A 128 0.58 11.28 -15.25
C VAL A 128 0.09 12.72 -15.45
N LYS A 129 -0.16 13.14 -16.70
CA LYS A 129 -0.37 14.54 -17.12
C LYS A 129 -1.75 15.09 -16.76
N GLY A 130 -2.71 14.25 -16.35
CA GLY A 130 -4.03 14.67 -15.90
C GLY A 130 -4.18 14.92 -14.39
N ILE A 131 -3.14 14.65 -13.60
CA ILE A 131 -3.22 14.63 -12.13
C ILE A 131 -2.22 15.63 -11.53
N ASP A 132 -2.62 16.89 -11.46
CA ASP A 132 -1.86 17.93 -10.75
C ASP A 132 -2.39 18.12 -9.34
N PHE A 133 -1.79 17.39 -8.41
CA PHE A 133 -1.90 17.73 -7.01
C PHE A 133 -0.83 18.78 -6.70
N LEU A 134 -1.28 20.01 -6.43
CA LEU A 134 -0.45 21.08 -5.91
C LEU A 134 -0.64 21.16 -4.39
N LYS A 135 0.47 21.12 -3.66
CA LYS A 135 0.47 21.35 -2.21
C LYS A 135 0.93 22.77 -1.92
N LYS A 136 0.17 23.48 -1.08
CA LYS A 136 0.63 24.74 -0.49
C LYS A 136 1.73 24.46 0.52
N GLU A 137 2.85 25.15 0.36
CA GLU A 137 4.01 25.13 1.25
C GLU A 137 4.32 26.56 1.66
N PHE A 138 4.54 26.81 2.95
CA PHE A 138 5.02 28.11 3.41
C PHE A 138 6.54 28.02 3.58
N SER A 139 7.26 28.96 2.97
CA SER A 139 8.71 29.08 3.19
C SER A 139 9.01 29.43 4.64
N LYS A 140 10.28 29.33 5.04
CA LYS A 140 10.74 29.79 6.37
C LYS A 140 10.41 31.26 6.66
N ASN A 141 10.16 32.05 5.61
CA ASN A 141 9.79 33.47 5.70
C ASN A 141 8.27 33.68 5.62
N GLY A 142 7.46 32.62 5.69
CA GLY A 142 5.99 32.70 5.63
C GLY A 142 5.41 32.93 4.22
N ILE A 143 6.22 32.85 3.17
CA ILE A 143 5.76 33.05 1.78
C ILE A 143 5.13 31.76 1.26
N GLU A 144 3.89 31.86 0.78
CA GLU A 144 3.18 30.75 0.14
C GLU A 144 3.84 30.37 -1.19
N ASN A 145 4.15 29.09 -1.34
CA ASN A 145 4.62 28.46 -2.55
C ASN A 145 3.70 27.29 -2.91
N LEU A 146 3.63 26.98 -4.20
CA LEU A 146 2.98 25.77 -4.68
C LEU A 146 4.06 24.76 -5.05
N LYS A 147 3.99 23.59 -4.43
CA LYS A 147 4.87 22.46 -4.72
C LYS A 147 4.07 21.32 -5.30
N GLU A 148 4.50 20.83 -6.43
CA GLU A 148 3.93 19.64 -7.05
C GLU A 148 4.11 18.43 -6.12
N TYR A 149 3.09 17.56 -6.06
CA TYR A 149 3.20 16.31 -5.31
C TYR A 149 4.37 15.45 -5.80
N ASN A 150 4.91 14.65 -4.89
CA ASN A 150 5.96 13.69 -5.19
C ASN A 150 5.56 12.77 -6.37
N ARG A 151 6.48 12.56 -7.33
CA ARG A 151 6.26 11.75 -8.53
C ARG A 151 5.74 10.33 -8.21
N PHE A 152 6.27 9.68 -7.17
CA PHE A 152 5.81 8.35 -6.76
C PHE A 152 4.42 8.36 -6.11
N LEU A 153 3.97 9.46 -5.50
CA LEU A 153 2.57 9.60 -5.06
C LEU A 153 1.62 9.70 -6.27
N LYS A 154 2.03 10.39 -7.33
CA LYS A 154 1.25 10.42 -8.57
C LYS A 154 1.16 9.02 -9.19
N LEU A 155 2.27 8.30 -9.31
CA LEU A 155 2.28 6.89 -9.76
C LEU A 155 1.42 5.97 -8.89
N LYS A 156 1.41 6.16 -7.55
CA LYS A 156 0.49 5.45 -6.64
C LYS A 156 -0.97 5.66 -7.01
N SER A 157 -1.32 6.90 -7.38
CA SER A 157 -2.69 7.27 -7.73
C SER A 157 -3.09 6.66 -9.07
N VAL A 158 -2.18 6.66 -10.05
CA VAL A 158 -2.37 5.96 -11.33
C VAL A 158 -2.58 4.46 -11.09
N ARG A 159 -1.74 3.82 -10.27
CA ARG A 159 -1.89 2.40 -9.88
C ARG A 159 -3.27 2.10 -9.31
N LYS A 160 -3.75 2.93 -8.38
CA LYS A 160 -5.10 2.81 -7.81
C LYS A 160 -6.21 2.95 -8.86
N ALA A 161 -6.04 3.88 -9.81
CA ALA A 161 -7.00 4.07 -10.89
C ALA A 161 -7.02 2.85 -11.84
N LYS A 162 -5.85 2.29 -12.19
CA LYS A 162 -5.75 1.06 -13.00
C LYS A 162 -6.39 -0.14 -12.29
N CYS A 163 -6.11 -0.31 -10.99
CA CYS A 163 -6.77 -1.32 -10.16
C CYS A 163 -8.29 -1.17 -10.20
N SER A 164 -8.81 0.05 -9.99
CA SER A 164 -10.25 0.31 -9.99
C SER A 164 -10.89 0.06 -11.36
N ALA A 165 -10.19 0.39 -12.45
CA ALA A 165 -10.66 0.13 -13.81
C ALA A 165 -10.67 -1.37 -14.16
N LEU A 166 -9.72 -2.13 -13.61
CA LEU A 166 -9.64 -3.57 -13.79
C LEU A 166 -10.70 -4.32 -12.96
N ALA A 167 -11.03 -3.80 -11.77
CA ALA A 167 -11.94 -4.40 -10.80
C ALA A 167 -13.42 -4.24 -11.18
N THR A 168 -13.81 -4.81 -12.32
CA THR A 168 -15.22 -4.92 -12.73
C THR A 168 -15.93 -6.00 -11.91
N ASP A 169 -17.26 -5.96 -11.86
CA ASP A 169 -18.04 -6.98 -11.15
C ASP A 169 -17.73 -8.40 -11.66
N ASP A 170 -17.53 -8.58 -12.97
CA ASP A 170 -17.18 -9.88 -13.56
C ASP A 170 -15.81 -10.39 -13.08
N SER A 171 -14.80 -9.52 -13.08
CA SER A 171 -13.46 -9.89 -12.60
C SER A 171 -13.44 -10.15 -11.09
N LEU A 172 -14.18 -9.35 -10.31
CA LEU A 172 -14.22 -9.46 -8.86
C LEU A 172 -14.99 -10.71 -8.46
N ILE A 173 -16.12 -11.01 -9.08
CA ILE A 173 -16.88 -12.23 -8.83
C ILE A 173 -16.08 -13.47 -9.25
N SER A 174 -15.35 -13.40 -10.37
CA SER A 174 -14.44 -14.47 -10.79
C SER A 174 -13.31 -14.70 -9.78
N PHE A 175 -12.75 -13.62 -9.21
CA PHE A 175 -11.75 -13.68 -8.15
C PHE A 175 -12.32 -14.28 -6.85
N LEU A 176 -13.45 -13.76 -6.37
CA LEU A 176 -14.14 -14.24 -5.17
C LEU A 176 -14.59 -15.69 -5.30
N GLY A 177 -14.88 -16.15 -6.51
CA GLY A 177 -15.22 -17.54 -6.85
C GLY A 177 -14.03 -18.47 -7.06
N GLY A 178 -12.80 -17.95 -7.04
CA GLY A 178 -11.59 -18.74 -7.31
C GLY A 178 -11.52 -19.26 -8.76
N ASN A 179 -12.05 -18.53 -9.73
CA ASN A 179 -12.11 -18.94 -11.13
C ASN A 179 -10.78 -18.65 -11.85
N GLU A 180 -9.78 -19.50 -11.64
CA GLU A 180 -8.47 -19.35 -12.29
C GLU A 180 -8.53 -19.41 -13.83
N ALA A 181 -9.49 -20.14 -14.39
CA ALA A 181 -9.65 -20.24 -15.85
C ALA A 181 -10.04 -18.90 -16.49
N TYR A 182 -10.82 -18.07 -15.78
CA TYR A 182 -11.16 -16.73 -16.24
C TYR A 182 -9.90 -15.86 -16.44
N PHE A 183 -8.99 -15.87 -15.47
CA PHE A 183 -7.77 -15.06 -15.53
C PHE A 183 -6.72 -15.58 -16.53
N LYS A 184 -6.89 -16.81 -17.01
CA LYS A 184 -6.09 -17.39 -18.10
C LYS A 184 -6.75 -17.26 -19.47
N SER A 185 -7.97 -16.73 -19.53
CA SER A 185 -8.72 -16.58 -20.78
C SER A 185 -8.14 -15.44 -21.62
N SER A 186 -8.26 -15.55 -22.94
CA SER A 186 -7.92 -14.46 -23.86
C SER A 186 -8.79 -13.23 -23.61
N GLU A 187 -10.06 -13.41 -23.24
CA GLU A 187 -10.97 -12.31 -22.91
C GLU A 187 -10.41 -11.40 -21.82
N PHE A 188 -9.85 -11.97 -20.75
CA PHE A 188 -9.22 -11.19 -19.69
C PHE A 188 -7.85 -10.63 -20.11
N LEU A 189 -7.00 -11.48 -20.69
CA LEU A 189 -5.61 -11.14 -21.00
C LEU A 189 -5.46 -10.13 -22.17
N GLU A 190 -6.44 -10.05 -23.05
CA GLU A 190 -6.48 -9.10 -24.17
C GLU A 190 -7.32 -7.85 -23.85
N HIS A 191 -7.96 -7.81 -22.67
CA HIS A 191 -8.77 -6.66 -22.28
C HIS A 191 -7.92 -5.40 -22.10
N ASN A 192 -8.38 -4.27 -22.64
CA ASN A 192 -7.66 -3.00 -22.60
C ASN A 192 -7.23 -2.57 -21.18
N ASN A 193 -8.09 -2.78 -20.18
CA ASN A 193 -7.76 -2.43 -18.79
C ASN A 193 -6.63 -3.30 -18.23
N PHE A 194 -6.59 -4.59 -18.59
CA PHE A 194 -5.52 -5.49 -18.18
C PHE A 194 -4.21 -5.13 -18.87
N LEU A 195 -4.23 -4.96 -20.20
CA LEU A 195 -3.05 -4.55 -20.97
C LEU A 195 -2.48 -3.22 -20.48
N SER A 196 -3.35 -2.25 -20.21
CA SER A 196 -2.93 -0.93 -19.70
C SER A 196 -2.36 -1.00 -18.29
N MET A 197 -2.90 -1.88 -17.43
CA MET A 197 -2.35 -2.14 -16.10
C MET A 197 -0.99 -2.84 -16.20
N LEU A 198 -0.87 -3.85 -17.06
CA LEU A 198 0.35 -4.63 -17.25
C LEU A 198 1.49 -3.75 -17.76
N ASP A 199 1.23 -2.92 -18.76
CA ASP A 199 2.20 -1.95 -19.28
C ASP A 199 2.63 -0.95 -18.19
N PHE A 200 1.67 -0.43 -17.42
CA PHE A 200 1.95 0.44 -16.29
C PHE A 200 2.90 -0.21 -15.26
N GLU A 201 2.65 -1.45 -14.84
CA GLU A 201 3.47 -2.13 -13.83
C GLU A 201 4.88 -2.48 -14.35
N LYS A 202 4.99 -2.82 -15.64
CA LYS A 202 6.28 -2.99 -16.34
C LYS A 202 7.12 -1.72 -16.23
N GLN A 203 6.55 -0.57 -16.61
CA GLN A 203 7.23 0.73 -16.54
C GLN A 203 7.51 1.15 -15.10
N LEU A 204 6.55 0.96 -14.19
CA LEU A 204 6.69 1.32 -12.78
C LEU A 204 7.88 0.60 -12.13
N LYS A 205 8.07 -0.70 -12.42
CA LYS A 205 9.20 -1.47 -11.89
C LYS A 205 10.54 -0.91 -12.36
N VAL A 206 10.62 -0.49 -13.62
CA VAL A 206 11.82 0.18 -14.17
C VAL A 206 12.08 1.52 -13.48
N LEU A 207 11.05 2.37 -13.35
CA LEU A 207 11.15 3.68 -12.69
C LEU A 207 11.66 3.56 -11.25
N ILE A 208 11.12 2.61 -10.48
CA ILE A 208 11.54 2.36 -9.10
C ILE A 208 13.01 1.97 -9.05
N SER A 209 13.44 1.04 -9.91
CA SER A 209 14.83 0.55 -9.93
C SER A 209 15.83 1.63 -10.37
N LEU A 210 15.51 2.41 -11.39
CA LEU A 210 16.35 3.55 -11.81
C LEU A 210 16.48 4.58 -10.68
N ASN A 211 15.39 4.90 -9.99
CA ASN A 211 15.43 5.84 -8.88
C ASN A 211 16.15 5.29 -7.65
N ASP A 212 16.04 3.99 -7.36
CA ASP A 212 16.78 3.34 -6.28
C ASP A 212 18.30 3.43 -6.52
N ARG A 213 18.74 3.14 -7.75
CA ARG A 213 20.17 3.18 -8.13
C ARG A 213 20.75 4.60 -8.17
N TYR A 214 20.00 5.59 -8.67
CA TYR A 214 20.55 6.92 -8.96
C TYR A 214 19.99 8.07 -8.11
N GLN A 215 18.95 7.80 -7.31
CA GLN A 215 18.34 8.73 -6.34
C GLN A 215 17.92 10.06 -6.98
N PHE A 216 17.05 10.02 -7.99
CA PHE A 216 16.56 11.23 -8.65
C PHE A 216 15.57 12.02 -7.80
N THR A 217 14.73 11.31 -7.05
CA THR A 217 13.71 11.88 -6.15
C THR A 217 13.49 10.95 -4.95
N GLU A 218 12.96 11.48 -3.86
CA GLU A 218 12.55 10.66 -2.72
C GLU A 218 11.42 9.70 -3.14
N ASP A 219 11.57 8.40 -2.87
CA ASP A 219 10.48 7.43 -3.01
C ASP A 219 9.77 7.23 -1.66
N VAL A 220 8.64 7.91 -1.52
CA VAL A 220 7.80 7.87 -0.31
C VAL A 220 6.72 6.78 -0.37
N VAL A 221 6.68 5.96 -1.42
CA VAL A 221 5.58 5.01 -1.68
C VAL A 221 6.06 3.58 -1.84
N PHE A 222 6.92 3.31 -2.81
CA PHE A 222 7.20 1.95 -3.27
C PHE A 222 8.43 1.33 -2.59
N SER A 223 9.35 2.17 -2.12
CA SER A 223 10.50 1.78 -1.33
C SER A 223 10.07 1.03 -0.07
N LYS A 224 10.98 0.21 0.48
CA LYS A 224 10.76 -0.45 1.79
C LYS A 224 10.36 0.59 2.85
N LEU A 225 11.00 1.75 2.82
CA LEU A 225 10.72 2.86 3.75
C LEU A 225 9.33 3.48 3.50
N GLY A 226 8.93 3.68 2.24
CA GLY A 226 7.61 4.20 1.87
C GLY A 226 6.49 3.28 2.31
N LYS A 227 6.62 1.97 2.03
CA LYS A 227 5.69 0.93 2.51
C LYS A 227 5.60 0.91 4.04
N LEU A 228 6.73 1.11 4.72
CA LEU A 228 6.78 1.18 6.18
C LEU A 228 6.09 2.45 6.72
N LYS A 229 6.29 3.61 6.07
CA LYS A 229 5.59 4.87 6.41
C LYS A 229 4.07 4.74 6.23
N ASP A 230 3.62 4.05 5.18
CA ASP A 230 2.19 3.80 4.97
C ASP A 230 1.61 2.84 6.03
N ARG A 231 2.34 1.76 6.39
CA ARG A 231 1.94 0.88 7.50
C ARG A 231 1.84 1.62 8.83
N TYR A 232 2.79 2.52 9.11
CA TYR A 232 2.80 3.33 10.32
C TYR A 232 1.51 4.14 10.51
N LYS A 233 0.85 4.59 9.43
CA LYS A 233 -0.43 5.33 9.53
C LYS A 233 -1.50 4.57 10.33
N LYS A 234 -1.55 3.25 10.23
CA LYS A 234 -2.47 2.39 10.99
C LYS A 234 -2.13 2.33 12.49
N TYR A 235 -0.88 2.63 12.85
CA TYR A 235 -0.31 2.47 14.18
C TYR A 235 0.20 3.79 14.78
N GLN A 236 -0.20 4.95 14.24
CA GLN A 236 0.14 6.26 14.79
C GLN A 236 -0.35 6.45 16.24
N ASN A 237 -1.43 5.75 16.60
CA ASN A 237 -1.94 5.73 17.98
C ASN A 237 -1.24 4.68 18.85
N THR A 238 -0.30 3.91 18.32
CA THR A 238 0.44 2.91 19.11
C THR A 238 1.83 3.40 19.43
N PHE A 239 2.53 4.00 18.46
CA PHE A 239 3.92 4.44 18.56
C PHE A 239 4.03 5.96 18.60
N SER A 240 5.01 6.48 19.35
CA SER A 240 5.22 7.92 19.50
C SER A 240 5.76 8.60 18.24
N SER A 241 6.53 7.89 17.41
CA SER A 241 7.09 8.40 16.16
C SER A 241 7.27 7.31 15.11
N PHE A 242 7.49 7.74 13.86
CA PHE A 242 7.82 6.81 12.77
C PHE A 242 9.16 6.10 13.00
N ASP A 243 10.15 6.76 13.60
CA ASP A 243 11.46 6.16 13.85
C ASP A 243 11.38 5.06 14.90
N VAL A 244 10.57 5.25 15.95
CA VAL A 244 10.28 4.21 16.95
C VAL A 244 9.55 3.02 16.30
N PHE A 245 8.53 3.29 15.47
CA PHE A 245 7.84 2.25 14.72
C PHE A 245 8.80 1.46 13.82
N ARG A 246 9.66 2.16 13.08
CA ARG A 246 10.65 1.56 12.18
C ARG A 246 11.65 0.69 12.94
N PHE A 247 12.20 1.22 14.04
CA PHE A 247 13.10 0.45 14.89
C PHE A 247 12.43 -0.82 15.40
N THR A 248 11.21 -0.68 15.95
CA THR A 248 10.44 -1.81 16.49
C THR A 248 10.17 -2.85 15.41
N ASN A 249 9.74 -2.42 14.22
CA ASN A 249 9.45 -3.32 13.11
C ASN A 249 10.68 -4.12 12.69
N ASN A 250 11.80 -3.44 12.46
CA ASN A 250 13.05 -4.07 12.06
C ASN A 250 13.57 -5.01 13.15
N PHE A 251 13.54 -4.56 14.42
CA PHE A 251 13.97 -5.36 15.55
C PHE A 251 13.22 -6.70 15.58
N ILE A 252 11.89 -6.70 15.40
CA ILE A 252 11.08 -7.92 15.42
C ILE A 252 11.32 -8.80 14.18
N GLU A 253 11.49 -8.21 13.00
CA GLU A 253 11.79 -8.94 11.76
C GLU A 253 13.14 -9.68 11.83
N GLU A 254 14.11 -9.13 12.57
CA GLU A 254 15.45 -9.70 12.75
C GLU A 254 15.51 -10.80 13.85
N LEU A 255 14.42 -11.04 14.59
CA LEU A 255 14.37 -12.07 15.63
C LEU A 255 14.28 -13.47 15.03
N ASN A 256 15.40 -14.19 15.04
CA ASN A 256 15.47 -15.59 14.61
C ASN A 256 15.20 -16.60 15.75
N GLU A 257 15.50 -16.23 17.00
CA GLU A 257 15.36 -17.09 18.17
C GLU A 257 14.76 -16.33 19.37
N ASN A 258 14.18 -17.08 20.31
CA ASN A 258 13.62 -16.54 21.56
C ASN A 258 12.65 -15.37 21.35
N LYS A 259 11.92 -15.38 20.22
CA LYS A 259 11.06 -14.29 19.75
C LYS A 259 10.08 -13.79 20.83
N PRO A 260 9.37 -14.65 21.59
CA PRO A 260 8.47 -14.18 22.65
C PRO A 260 9.19 -13.41 23.76
N SER A 261 10.31 -13.93 24.26
CA SER A 261 11.08 -13.30 25.34
C SER A 261 11.70 -11.97 24.92
N ASN A 262 12.18 -11.87 23.67
CA ASN A 262 12.71 -10.64 23.10
C ASN A 262 11.59 -9.60 22.90
N ILE A 263 10.40 -10.02 22.47
CA ILE A 263 9.23 -9.14 22.35
C ILE A 263 8.77 -8.61 23.72
N ASP A 264 8.73 -9.45 24.75
CA ASP A 264 8.42 -9.02 26.12
C ASP A 264 9.41 -7.94 26.60
N SER A 265 10.72 -8.15 26.34
CA SER A 265 11.78 -7.19 26.68
C SER A 265 11.66 -5.88 25.90
N LEU A 266 11.39 -5.95 24.59
CA LEU A 266 11.18 -4.80 23.73
C LEU A 266 9.98 -3.96 24.18
N HIS A 267 8.85 -4.61 24.45
CA HIS A 267 7.64 -3.93 24.91
C HIS A 267 7.87 -3.19 26.23
N GLN A 268 8.56 -3.81 27.19
CA GLN A 268 8.91 -3.15 28.45
C GLN A 268 9.86 -1.95 28.24
N ALA A 269 10.88 -2.09 27.38
CA ALA A 269 11.79 -0.98 27.06
C ALA A 269 11.05 0.22 26.43
N LEU A 270 10.15 -0.04 25.47
CA LEU A 270 9.34 0.98 24.82
C LEU A 270 8.40 1.69 25.80
N LEU A 271 7.76 0.94 26.71
CA LEU A 271 6.90 1.52 27.76
C LEU A 271 7.70 2.40 28.73
N GLU A 272 8.83 1.92 29.23
CA GLU A 272 9.65 2.66 30.20
C GLU A 272 10.23 3.97 29.63
N LEU A 273 10.37 4.06 28.31
CA LEU A 273 10.82 5.27 27.60
C LEU A 273 9.65 6.12 27.06
N ASN A 274 8.39 5.75 27.34
CA ASN A 274 7.18 6.42 26.84
C ASN A 274 7.11 6.50 25.30
N LEU A 275 7.60 5.47 24.61
CA LEU A 275 7.67 5.42 23.13
C LEU A 275 6.48 4.70 22.50
N ILE A 276 5.66 4.04 23.31
CA ILE A 276 4.38 3.48 22.91
C ILE A 276 3.29 3.89 23.90
N GLN A 277 2.05 3.91 23.43
CA GLN A 277 0.91 4.12 24.33
C GLN A 277 0.78 2.94 25.31
N ALA A 278 0.31 3.22 26.53
CA ALA A 278 0.21 2.23 27.60
C ALA A 278 -0.80 1.10 27.33
N LYS A 279 -1.66 1.22 26.30
CA LYS A 279 -2.64 0.19 25.91
C LYS A 279 -1.93 -1.01 25.28
N LYS A 280 -1.76 -2.08 26.07
CA LYS A 280 -1.11 -3.32 25.63
C LYS A 280 -1.82 -3.96 24.43
N GLU A 281 -3.13 -3.83 24.34
CA GLU A 281 -3.95 -4.39 23.27
C GLU A 281 -3.53 -3.86 21.90
N SER A 282 -3.20 -2.57 21.81
CA SER A 282 -2.78 -1.93 20.56
C SER A 282 -1.45 -2.50 20.05
N PHE A 283 -0.50 -2.78 20.95
CA PHE A 283 0.78 -3.41 20.59
C PHE A 283 0.61 -4.89 20.26
N ILE A 284 -0.22 -5.62 21.02
CA ILE A 284 -0.56 -7.02 20.72
C ILE A 284 -1.22 -7.15 19.34
N ASN A 285 -2.16 -6.25 19.02
CA ASN A 285 -2.80 -6.24 17.70
C ASN A 285 -1.77 -6.00 16.59
N TYR A 286 -0.85 -5.05 16.77
CA TYR A 286 0.27 -4.84 15.86
C TYR A 286 1.11 -6.12 15.64
N LEU A 287 1.50 -6.82 16.71
CA LEU A 287 2.27 -8.07 16.62
C LEU A 287 1.53 -9.17 15.87
N ASN A 288 0.23 -9.33 16.16
CA ASN A 288 -0.60 -10.36 15.56
C ASN A 288 -0.85 -10.08 14.08
N THR A 289 -1.15 -8.84 13.71
CA THR A 289 -1.48 -8.44 12.34
C THR A 289 -0.25 -8.33 11.44
N GLU A 290 0.81 -7.65 11.89
CA GLU A 290 1.95 -7.34 11.02
C GLU A 290 3.02 -8.44 11.03
N HIS A 291 3.21 -9.10 12.18
CA HIS A 291 4.30 -10.08 12.37
C HIS A 291 3.81 -11.53 12.47
N ASN A 292 2.51 -11.78 12.30
CA ASN A 292 1.87 -13.09 12.47
C ASN A 292 2.35 -13.81 13.74
N THR A 293 2.57 -13.07 14.83
CA THR A 293 3.15 -13.61 16.06
C THR A 293 2.02 -13.76 17.08
N PRO A 294 1.36 -14.94 17.19
CA PRO A 294 0.15 -15.13 17.98
C PRO A 294 0.43 -14.91 19.47
N THR A 295 0.21 -13.67 19.89
CA THR A 295 0.48 -13.17 21.22
C THR A 295 -0.84 -12.83 21.86
N THR A 296 -1.14 -13.47 22.99
CA THR A 296 -2.35 -13.19 23.78
C THR A 296 -2.04 -12.34 25.00
N LYS A 297 -0.78 -12.32 25.45
CA LYS A 297 -0.34 -11.56 26.62
C LYS A 297 1.14 -11.21 26.52
N LEU A 298 1.47 -9.99 26.95
CA LEU A 298 2.84 -9.51 27.13
C LEU A 298 3.19 -9.48 28.61
N ARG A 299 4.32 -10.10 28.95
CA ARG A 299 4.78 -10.21 30.33
C ARG A 299 5.64 -9.00 30.67
N ASN A 300 5.29 -8.33 31.76
CA ASN A 300 6.17 -7.35 32.38
C ASN A 300 6.74 -8.01 33.62
N TYR A 301 8.06 -8.18 33.67
CA TYR A 301 8.73 -8.73 34.84
C TYR A 301 9.09 -7.58 35.78
N ALA A 302 8.92 -7.79 37.08
CA ALA A 302 9.53 -6.89 38.06
C ALA A 302 11.06 -7.01 37.97
N ARG A 303 11.78 -5.94 38.33
CA ARG A 303 13.25 -5.94 38.32
C ARG A 303 13.81 -7.08 39.16
N ASP A 304 14.93 -7.62 38.72
CA ASP A 304 15.71 -8.68 39.36
C ASP A 304 15.01 -10.05 39.44
N VAL A 305 13.76 -10.16 38.98
CA VAL A 305 13.05 -11.45 38.85
C VAL A 305 13.60 -12.27 37.69
N ASN A 306 14.04 -11.60 36.62
CA ASN A 306 14.63 -12.26 35.46
C ASN A 306 15.81 -11.43 34.94
N ARG A 307 17.01 -11.73 35.43
CA ARG A 307 18.24 -11.02 35.05
C ARG A 307 18.50 -11.00 33.54
N SER A 308 18.14 -12.08 32.84
CA SER A 308 18.30 -12.16 31.38
C SER A 308 17.34 -11.20 30.65
N HIS A 309 16.11 -11.06 31.16
CA HIS A 309 15.14 -10.07 30.68
C HIS A 309 15.61 -8.65 30.96
N ASP A 310 16.04 -8.36 32.19
CA ASP A 310 16.50 -7.02 32.57
C ASP A 310 17.71 -6.58 31.73
N PHE A 311 18.64 -7.52 31.45
CA PHE A 311 19.77 -7.28 30.56
C PHE A 311 19.32 -6.93 29.12
N ARG A 312 18.35 -7.67 28.58
CA ARG A 312 17.78 -7.37 27.25
C ARG A 312 17.09 -6.01 27.23
N VAL A 313 16.28 -5.70 28.25
CA VAL A 313 15.59 -4.41 28.38
C VAL A 313 16.60 -3.27 28.38
N LEU A 314 17.68 -3.37 29.17
CA LEU A 314 18.72 -2.35 29.21
C LEU A 314 19.37 -2.12 27.84
N LYS A 315 19.80 -3.20 27.17
CA LYS A 315 20.42 -3.11 25.84
C LYS A 315 19.50 -2.45 24.81
N ILE A 316 18.22 -2.82 24.81
CA ILE A 316 17.22 -2.23 23.89
C ILE A 316 17.01 -0.74 24.22
N LYS A 317 16.99 -0.37 25.50
CA LYS A 317 16.85 1.04 25.91
C LYS A 317 18.03 1.90 25.49
N GLU A 318 19.25 1.37 25.49
CA GLU A 318 20.43 2.08 24.99
C GLU A 318 20.27 2.38 23.50
N GLN A 319 19.93 1.38 22.70
CA GLN A 319 19.68 1.55 21.26
C GLN A 319 18.54 2.55 20.96
N LEU A 320 17.47 2.50 21.75
CA LEU A 320 16.35 3.44 21.60
C LEU A 320 16.73 4.88 21.97
N LYS A 321 17.58 5.07 22.98
CA LYS A 321 18.02 6.42 23.37
C LYS A 321 18.88 7.09 22.29
N GLU A 322 19.77 6.34 21.65
CA GLU A 322 20.57 6.83 20.51
C GLU A 322 19.70 7.25 19.32
N LEU A 323 18.51 6.68 19.19
CA LEU A 323 17.56 6.98 18.12
C LEU A 323 16.71 8.23 18.40
N ILE A 324 16.61 8.67 19.67
CA ILE A 324 15.77 9.80 20.09
C ILE A 324 16.61 11.03 20.45
N SER A 325 17.93 10.85 20.66
CA SER A 325 18.92 11.94 20.79
C SER A 325 19.20 12.59 19.45
#